data_AF-A0A9Q4BK49-F1
#
_entry.id   AF-A0A9Q4BK49-F1
#
_cell.length_a   1.000
_cell.length_b   1.000
_cell.length_c   1.000
_cell.angle_alpha   90.00
_cell.angle_beta   90.00
_cell.angle_gamma   90.00
#
_symmetry.space_group_name_H-M   'P 1'
#
loop_
_entity.id
_entity.type
_entity.pdbx_description
1 polymer ?
#
loop_
_entity_poly.entity_id
_entity_poly.type
_entity_poly.pdbx_seq_one_letter_code
_entity_poly.pdbx_strand_id
1 'polypeptide(L)'
;MLAVILIIFINLCGILLKSYGLERHIILLGFRFHISLLVPCVMLFRKNAFEKVKSSLSSFKAGKAWGVFFIAILPALLLTGGLFLINGAELTDPDYFYELGLSSIFDYPVYLIWNLPQILIAGLFLNLLTYGKSYRFPLIMLILVSLFAFELMPEGKEGFNVSLLLDFAASAVLFSVFFSRVNNVYYLAVYAFTVLWSHVLLFGSKTEALVNMLLAKNYNTWEGFFLVSIKSLSKYTFLLHAGISLILLLFMIVPTSEKDNFQAAETNKMGIPEK
;
A
#
# COMPACT_ATOMS: atom_id res chain seq x y z
N MET A 1 15.90 16.78 -8.87
CA MET A 1 16.46 17.63 -7.80
C MET A 1 15.39 18.00 -6.75
N LEU A 2 14.33 18.77 -7.09
CA LEU A 2 13.30 19.16 -6.11
C LEU A 2 12.69 18.00 -5.32
N ALA A 3 12.26 16.93 -5.98
CA ALA A 3 11.68 15.75 -5.31
C ALA A 3 12.64 15.14 -4.27
N VAL A 4 13.94 15.07 -4.60
CA VAL A 4 14.97 14.54 -3.70
C VAL A 4 15.13 15.44 -2.48
N ILE A 5 15.19 16.77 -2.69
CA ILE A 5 15.28 17.74 -1.59
C ILE A 5 14.07 17.61 -0.66
N LEU A 6 12.86 17.51 -1.22
CA LEU A 6 11.63 17.35 -0.45
C LEU A 6 11.60 16.00 0.32
N ILE A 7 12.09 14.91 -0.29
CA ILE A 7 12.23 13.62 0.39
C ILE A 7 13.21 13.71 1.56
N ILE A 8 14.36 14.35 1.37
CA ILE A 8 15.34 14.53 2.47
C ILE A 8 14.70 15.35 3.59
N PHE A 9 14.05 16.47 3.23
CA PHE A 9 13.36 17.33 4.19
C PHE A 9 12.27 16.58 4.96
N ILE A 10 11.42 15.81 4.30
CA ILE A 10 10.32 15.10 4.97
C ILE A 10 10.82 14.00 5.90
N ASN A 11 11.92 13.34 5.55
CA ASN A 11 12.55 12.37 6.46
C ASN A 11 13.14 13.06 7.68
N LEU A 12 13.81 14.20 7.52
CA LEU A 12 14.32 14.97 8.67
C LEU A 12 13.17 15.41 9.60
N CYS A 13 12.08 15.93 9.04
CA CYS A 13 10.88 16.28 9.81
C CYS A 13 10.29 15.04 10.50
N GLY A 14 10.17 13.92 9.79
CA GLY A 14 9.65 12.67 10.34
C GLY A 14 10.49 12.13 11.49
N ILE A 15 11.83 12.16 11.35
CA ILE A 15 12.76 11.79 12.43
C ILE A 15 12.56 12.70 13.64
N LEU A 16 12.44 14.02 13.44
CA LEU A 16 12.22 14.96 14.53
C LEU A 16 10.89 14.67 15.23
N LEU A 17 9.78 14.58 14.50
CA LEU A 17 8.46 14.26 15.07
C LEU A 17 8.50 12.97 15.89
N LYS A 18 9.09 11.92 15.31
CA LYS A 18 9.26 10.62 15.96
C LYS A 18 10.11 10.71 17.23
N SER A 19 11.20 11.48 17.21
CA SER A 19 12.10 11.66 18.38
C SER A 19 11.42 12.38 19.55
N TYR A 20 10.41 13.22 19.27
CA TYR A 20 9.61 13.93 20.28
C TYR A 20 8.28 13.22 20.62
N GLY A 21 8.01 12.03 20.06
CA GLY A 21 6.76 11.31 20.27
C GLY A 21 5.53 12.05 19.72
N LEU A 22 5.71 12.89 18.70
CA LEU A 22 4.65 13.67 18.07
C LEU A 22 3.96 12.88 16.95
N GLU A 23 2.69 13.24 16.68
CA GLU A 23 1.92 12.65 15.58
C GLU A 23 2.57 12.90 14.21
N ARG A 24 2.55 11.87 13.37
CA ARG A 24 3.11 11.87 12.01
C ARG A 24 2.03 11.96 10.93
N HIS A 25 0.80 12.25 11.36
CA HIS A 25 -0.36 12.39 10.50
C HIS A 25 -0.91 13.81 10.57
N ILE A 26 -1.51 14.26 9.47
CA ILE A 26 -2.20 15.54 9.37
C ILE A 26 -3.65 15.21 9.04
N ILE A 27 -4.58 15.73 9.83
CA ILE A 27 -6.02 15.61 9.56
C ILE A 27 -6.46 16.80 8.72
N LEU A 28 -6.93 16.54 7.50
CA LEU A 28 -7.45 17.56 6.58
C LEU A 28 -8.82 17.14 6.06
N LEU A 29 -9.85 17.96 6.33
CA LEU A 29 -11.24 17.70 5.92
C LEU A 29 -11.73 16.30 6.32
N GLY A 30 -11.34 15.85 7.52
CA GLY A 30 -11.66 14.52 8.03
C GLY A 30 -10.69 13.42 7.58
N PHE A 31 -9.87 13.62 6.55
CA PHE A 31 -8.92 12.62 6.03
C PHE A 31 -7.59 12.64 6.80
N ARG A 32 -7.07 11.47 7.16
CA ARG A 32 -5.74 11.30 7.78
C ARG A 32 -4.69 11.16 6.68
N PHE A 33 -3.75 12.09 6.60
CA PHE A 33 -2.63 12.04 5.67
C PHE A 33 -1.33 11.80 6.42
N HIS A 34 -0.58 10.77 6.04
CA HIS A 34 0.78 10.61 6.52
C HIS A 34 1.65 11.78 6.05
N ILE A 35 2.55 12.27 6.91
CA ILE A 35 3.43 13.40 6.58
C ILE A 35 4.29 13.16 5.33
N SER A 36 4.65 11.90 5.06
CA SER A 36 5.33 11.49 3.81
C SER A 36 4.59 11.93 2.54
N LEU A 37 3.27 12.10 2.60
CA LEU A 37 2.44 12.48 1.45
C LEU A 37 2.49 13.97 1.12
N LEU A 38 3.08 14.81 1.98
CA LEU A 38 3.34 16.21 1.65
C LEU A 38 4.21 16.35 0.39
N VAL A 39 5.18 15.46 0.21
CA VAL A 39 6.07 15.45 -0.97
C VAL A 39 5.28 15.16 -2.25
N PRO A 40 4.53 14.04 -2.36
CA PRO A 40 3.55 13.82 -3.41
C PRO A 40 2.64 15.03 -3.70
N CYS A 41 2.03 15.62 -2.68
CA CYS A 41 1.13 16.78 -2.85
C CYS A 41 1.83 17.93 -3.57
N VAL A 42 2.96 18.42 -3.04
CA VAL A 42 3.72 19.54 -3.62
C VAL A 42 4.15 19.24 -5.06
N MET A 43 4.57 18.01 -5.33
CA MET A 43 5.04 17.60 -6.65
C MET A 43 3.92 17.51 -7.69
N LEU A 44 2.69 17.18 -7.29
CA LEU A 44 1.52 17.08 -8.15
C LEU A 44 0.94 18.46 -8.53
N PHE A 45 1.17 19.53 -7.75
CA PHE A 45 0.72 20.89 -8.10
C PHE A 45 1.52 21.55 -9.25
N ARG A 46 2.50 20.86 -9.84
CA ARG A 46 3.30 21.43 -10.93
C ARG A 46 2.52 21.48 -12.24
N LYS A 47 2.71 22.55 -13.01
CA LYS A 47 1.96 22.91 -14.24
C LYS A 47 1.81 21.80 -15.29
N ASN A 48 2.68 20.79 -15.31
CA ASN A 48 2.67 19.69 -16.30
C ASN A 48 2.47 18.29 -15.67
N ALA A 49 2.11 18.22 -14.38
CA ALA A 49 1.95 16.94 -13.69
C ALA A 49 0.69 16.20 -14.17
N PHE A 50 -0.42 16.93 -14.32
CA PHE A 50 -1.72 16.36 -14.68
C PHE A 50 -1.69 15.56 -15.99
N GLU A 51 -1.11 16.12 -17.06
CA GLU A 51 -1.01 15.44 -18.37
C GLU A 51 -0.25 14.11 -18.28
N LYS A 52 0.77 14.02 -17.43
CA LYS A 52 1.58 12.80 -17.25
C LYS A 52 0.88 11.72 -16.44
N VAL A 53 -0.09 12.08 -15.61
CA VAL A 53 -0.79 11.15 -14.72
C VAL A 53 -2.23 10.85 -15.14
N LYS A 54 -2.78 11.59 -16.12
CA LYS A 54 -4.14 11.40 -16.62
C LYS A 54 -4.42 9.97 -17.08
N SER A 55 -3.45 9.33 -17.75
CA SER A 55 -3.56 7.92 -18.18
C SER A 55 -3.71 6.94 -17.01
N SER A 56 -3.22 7.33 -15.83
CA SER A 56 -3.28 6.54 -14.60
C SER A 56 -4.64 6.63 -13.91
N LEU A 57 -5.39 7.69 -14.21
CA LEU A 57 -6.78 7.91 -13.84
C LEU A 57 -7.73 7.29 -14.88
N SER A 58 -7.27 6.32 -15.68
CA SER A 58 -8.09 5.61 -16.65
C SER A 58 -9.36 5.06 -16.01
N SER A 59 -10.41 4.88 -16.84
CA SER A 59 -11.74 4.54 -16.36
C SER A 59 -11.71 3.30 -15.46
N PHE A 60 -12.20 3.49 -14.24
CA PHE A 60 -12.41 2.42 -13.28
C PHE A 60 -13.41 1.42 -13.87
N LYS A 61 -12.97 0.18 -14.10
CA LYS A 61 -13.83 -0.91 -14.56
C LYS A 61 -14.13 -1.81 -13.36
N ALA A 62 -15.37 -1.79 -12.88
CA ALA A 62 -15.79 -2.55 -11.71
C ALA A 62 -15.41 -4.05 -11.81
N GLY A 63 -15.55 -4.67 -12.99
CA GLY A 63 -15.15 -6.08 -13.19
C GLY A 63 -13.65 -6.33 -12.97
N LYS A 64 -12.77 -5.42 -13.40
CA LYS A 64 -11.32 -5.52 -13.11
C LYS A 64 -11.04 -5.27 -11.62
N ALA A 65 -11.79 -4.37 -10.98
CA ALA A 65 -11.67 -4.08 -9.55
C ALA A 65 -12.00 -5.31 -8.68
N TRP A 66 -13.03 -6.07 -9.03
CA TRP A 66 -13.33 -7.34 -8.38
C TRP A 66 -12.17 -8.33 -8.49
N GLY A 67 -11.58 -8.48 -9.67
CA GLY A 67 -10.39 -9.33 -9.84
C GLY A 67 -9.22 -8.90 -8.95
N VAL A 68 -8.96 -7.58 -8.86
CA VAL A 68 -7.93 -7.03 -7.96
C VAL A 68 -8.25 -7.30 -6.49
N PHE A 69 -9.51 -7.13 -6.09
CA PHE A 69 -9.98 -7.44 -4.74
C PHE A 69 -9.79 -8.93 -4.39
N PHE A 70 -10.16 -9.83 -5.30
CA PHE A 70 -9.94 -11.27 -5.12
C PHE A 70 -8.47 -11.63 -4.99
N ILE A 71 -7.59 -11.04 -5.82
CA ILE A 71 -6.14 -11.23 -5.72
C ILE A 71 -5.59 -10.70 -4.39
N ALA A 72 -6.18 -9.64 -3.84
CA ALA A 72 -5.78 -9.08 -2.56
C ALA A 72 -6.25 -9.89 -1.35
N ILE A 73 -7.45 -10.49 -1.40
CA ILE A 73 -8.03 -11.23 -0.27
C ILE A 73 -7.64 -12.71 -0.24
N LEU A 74 -7.38 -13.32 -1.39
CA LEU A 74 -7.00 -14.73 -1.50
C LEU A 74 -5.74 -15.09 -0.68
N PRO A 75 -4.67 -14.29 -0.63
CA PRO A 75 -3.51 -14.55 0.22
C PRO A 75 -3.87 -14.67 1.70
N ALA A 76 -4.79 -13.84 2.18
CA ALA A 76 -5.28 -13.86 3.55
C ALA A 76 -6.03 -15.17 3.86
N LEU A 77 -6.89 -15.61 2.93
CA LEU A 77 -7.60 -16.88 3.03
C LEU A 77 -6.65 -18.08 3.02
N LEU A 78 -5.66 -18.09 2.12
CA LEU A 78 -4.67 -19.16 2.01
C LEU A 78 -3.78 -19.26 3.26
N LEU A 79 -3.31 -18.11 3.78
CA LEU A 79 -2.51 -18.08 5.00
C LEU A 79 -3.31 -18.60 6.19
N THR A 80 -4.53 -18.10 6.36
CA THR A 80 -5.42 -18.51 7.46
C THR A 80 -5.76 -19.99 7.37
N GLY A 81 -6.21 -20.47 6.20
CA GLY A 81 -6.51 -21.88 5.98
C GLY A 81 -5.29 -22.78 6.19
N GLY A 82 -4.11 -22.37 5.73
CA GLY A 82 -2.86 -23.08 5.97
C GLY A 82 -2.50 -23.17 7.46
N LEU A 83 -2.69 -22.09 8.22
CA LEU A 83 -2.48 -22.08 9.66
C LEU A 83 -3.45 -23.01 10.40
N PHE A 84 -4.73 -23.05 10.00
CA PHE A 84 -5.70 -23.98 10.59
C PHE A 84 -5.34 -25.44 10.33
N LEU A 85 -4.88 -25.79 9.11
CA LEU A 85 -4.51 -27.16 8.77
C LEU A 85 -3.33 -27.69 9.61
N ILE A 86 -2.47 -26.82 10.11
CA ILE A 86 -1.33 -27.18 10.96
C ILE A 86 -1.59 -26.96 12.45
N ASN A 87 -2.84 -26.67 12.86
CA ASN A 87 -3.21 -26.26 14.22
C ASN A 87 -2.34 -25.09 14.74
N GLY A 88 -1.99 -24.16 13.84
CA GLY A 88 -1.09 -23.04 14.09
C GLY A 88 -1.79 -21.71 14.35
N ALA A 89 -3.12 -21.68 14.32
CA ALA A 89 -3.93 -20.52 14.65
C ALA A 89 -5.11 -20.93 15.55
N GLU A 90 -5.39 -20.08 16.52
CA GLU A 90 -6.55 -20.15 17.40
C GLU A 90 -7.43 -18.93 17.15
N LEU A 91 -8.75 -19.13 17.19
CA LEU A 91 -9.69 -18.02 17.16
C LEU A 91 -9.53 -17.25 18.48
N THR A 92 -9.26 -15.96 18.37
CA THR A 92 -9.31 -15.07 19.52
C THR A 92 -10.73 -14.54 19.68
N ASP A 93 -11.08 -14.23 20.92
CA ASP A 93 -12.14 -13.25 21.21
C ASP A 93 -11.44 -11.90 21.38
N PRO A 94 -11.08 -11.18 20.29
CA PRO A 94 -10.51 -9.85 20.48
C PRO A 94 -11.52 -9.03 21.27
N ASP A 95 -11.05 -8.22 22.23
CA ASP A 95 -11.91 -7.40 23.10
C ASP A 95 -12.97 -6.60 22.32
N TYR A 96 -12.66 -6.31 21.05
CA TYR A 96 -13.46 -5.52 20.13
C TYR A 96 -14.22 -6.34 19.08
N PHE A 97 -14.22 -7.68 19.13
CA PHE A 97 -15.10 -8.53 18.30
C PHE A 97 -16.56 -8.11 18.46
N TYR A 98 -16.94 -7.70 19.68
CA TYR A 98 -18.27 -7.23 20.00
C TYR A 98 -18.55 -5.77 19.57
N GLU A 99 -17.52 -4.94 19.41
CA GLU A 99 -17.66 -3.55 18.91
C GLU A 99 -17.55 -3.42 17.39
N LEU A 100 -16.71 -4.24 16.76
CA LEU A 100 -16.36 -4.16 15.34
C LEU A 100 -16.76 -5.39 14.53
N GLY A 101 -17.27 -6.47 15.16
CA GLY A 101 -17.49 -7.82 14.60
C GLY A 101 -17.69 -7.95 13.08
N LEU A 102 -18.91 -8.24 12.63
CA LEU A 102 -19.25 -8.23 11.19
C LEU A 102 -19.31 -6.80 10.64
N SER A 103 -19.43 -5.77 11.49
CA SER A 103 -19.46 -4.37 11.05
C SER A 103 -18.15 -3.98 10.36
N SER A 104 -17.01 -4.54 10.72
CA SER A 104 -15.72 -4.33 10.06
C SER A 104 -15.75 -4.65 8.56
N ILE A 105 -16.55 -5.63 8.14
CA ILE A 105 -16.77 -5.96 6.73
C ILE A 105 -17.64 -4.88 6.07
N PHE A 106 -18.68 -4.42 6.76
CA PHE A 106 -19.56 -3.35 6.28
C PHE A 106 -18.90 -1.96 6.27
N ASP A 107 -17.89 -1.75 7.12
CA ASP A 107 -17.14 -0.51 7.23
C ASP A 107 -15.98 -0.45 6.24
N TYR A 108 -15.58 -1.57 5.63
CA TYR A 108 -14.52 -1.63 4.62
C TYR A 108 -14.66 -0.52 3.56
N PRO A 109 -15.83 -0.27 2.93
CA PRO A 109 -15.96 0.80 1.95
C PRO A 109 -15.71 2.19 2.55
N VAL A 110 -16.12 2.42 3.80
CA VAL A 110 -15.94 3.70 4.50
C VAL A 110 -14.45 3.93 4.77
N TYR A 111 -13.76 2.94 5.33
CA TYR A 111 -12.32 3.03 5.59
C TYR A 111 -11.48 3.10 4.32
N LEU A 112 -11.90 2.40 3.26
CA LEU A 112 -11.29 2.54 1.94
C LEU A 112 -11.44 3.97 1.43
N ILE A 113 -12.64 4.55 1.46
CA ILE A 113 -12.88 5.94 1.02
C ILE A 113 -12.07 6.92 1.86
N TRP A 114 -11.94 6.70 3.16
CA TRP A 114 -11.14 7.53 4.06
C TRP A 114 -9.64 7.45 3.70
N ASN A 115 -9.14 6.29 3.32
CA ASN A 115 -7.75 6.12 2.92
C ASN A 115 -7.50 6.45 1.44
N LEU A 116 -8.55 6.55 0.63
CA LEU A 116 -8.44 6.67 -0.81
C LEU A 116 -7.65 7.91 -1.25
N PRO A 117 -7.88 9.14 -0.73
CA PRO A 117 -7.14 10.32 -1.18
C PRO A 117 -5.63 10.17 -1.01
N GLN A 118 -5.20 9.58 0.10
CA GLN A 118 -3.81 9.43 0.46
C GLN A 118 -3.10 8.43 -0.48
N ILE A 119 -3.76 7.31 -0.78
CA ILE A 119 -3.22 6.29 -1.70
C ILE A 119 -3.25 6.79 -3.15
N LEU A 120 -4.30 7.52 -3.55
CA LEU A 120 -4.37 8.12 -4.89
C LEU A 120 -3.24 9.13 -5.11
N ILE A 121 -2.99 10.01 -4.14
CA ILE A 121 -1.89 10.98 -4.19
C ILE A 121 -0.55 10.26 -4.32
N ALA A 122 -0.31 9.21 -3.52
CA ALA A 122 0.90 8.40 -3.63
C ALA A 122 1.05 7.75 -5.02
N GLY A 123 -0.01 7.11 -5.52
CA GLY A 123 -0.02 6.46 -6.84
C GLY A 123 0.22 7.45 -7.99
N LEU A 124 -0.43 8.61 -7.96
CA LEU A 124 -0.23 9.66 -8.96
C LEU A 124 1.22 10.17 -8.94
N PHE A 125 1.80 10.35 -7.75
CA PHE A 125 3.20 10.76 -7.61
C PHE A 125 4.18 9.71 -8.15
N LEU A 126 3.95 8.42 -7.84
CA LEU A 126 4.75 7.32 -8.39
C LEU A 126 4.67 7.30 -9.92
N ASN A 127 3.49 7.53 -10.51
CA ASN A 127 3.36 7.60 -11.96
C ASN A 127 4.02 8.84 -12.55
N LEU A 128 3.91 9.99 -11.91
CA LEU A 128 4.60 11.22 -12.34
C LEU A 128 6.11 11.00 -12.51
N LEU A 129 6.73 10.28 -11.57
CA LEU A 129 8.17 10.03 -11.58
C LEU A 129 8.61 8.86 -12.46
N THR A 130 7.72 7.89 -12.70
CA THR A 130 8.06 6.64 -13.42
C THR A 130 7.50 6.58 -14.85
N TYR A 131 6.71 7.56 -15.28
CA TYR A 131 6.12 7.61 -16.62
C TYR A 131 7.17 7.48 -17.73
N GLY A 132 6.92 6.55 -18.66
CA GLY A 132 7.80 6.29 -19.81
C GLY A 132 9.18 5.70 -19.47
N LYS A 133 9.44 5.30 -18.22
CA LYS A 133 10.70 4.65 -17.83
C LYS A 133 10.60 3.13 -18.00
N SER A 134 11.68 2.48 -18.44
CA SER A 134 11.76 1.02 -18.53
C SER A 134 11.97 0.36 -17.16
N TYR A 135 12.69 1.03 -16.26
CA TYR A 135 13.04 0.56 -14.91
C TYR A 135 12.00 0.99 -13.85
N ARG A 136 10.69 0.85 -14.14
CA ARG A 136 9.62 1.33 -13.24
C ARG A 136 9.66 0.67 -11.87
N PHE A 137 9.80 -0.65 -11.82
CA PHE A 137 9.83 -1.42 -10.57
C PHE A 137 10.89 -0.91 -9.58
N PRO A 138 12.20 -0.92 -9.91
CA PRO A 138 13.22 -0.48 -8.95
C PRO A 138 13.09 1.00 -8.59
N LEU A 139 12.58 1.84 -9.51
CA LEU A 139 12.33 3.25 -9.23
C LEU A 139 11.17 3.46 -8.25
N ILE A 140 10.05 2.75 -8.42
CA ILE A 140 8.91 2.80 -7.49
C ILE A 140 9.37 2.33 -6.10
N MET A 141 10.10 1.22 -6.04
CA MET A 141 10.63 0.68 -4.79
C MET A 141 11.52 1.69 -4.08
N LEU A 142 12.47 2.29 -4.80
CA LEU A 142 13.35 3.32 -4.25
C LEU A 142 12.56 4.52 -3.73
N ILE A 143 11.54 4.99 -4.46
CA ILE A 143 10.70 6.12 -4.03
C ILE A 143 9.92 5.76 -2.75
N LEU A 144 9.29 4.58 -2.70
CA LEU A 144 8.54 4.12 -1.53
C LEU A 144 9.46 4.00 -0.31
N VAL A 145 10.61 3.33 -0.44
CA VAL A 145 11.60 3.22 0.64
C VAL A 145 12.03 4.61 1.11
N SER A 146 12.35 5.51 0.18
CA SER A 146 12.85 6.85 0.52
C SER A 146 11.77 7.73 1.16
N LEU A 147 10.49 7.61 0.79
CA LEU A 147 9.41 8.43 1.36
C LEU A 147 9.12 8.09 2.83
N PHE A 148 9.37 6.85 3.23
CA PHE A 148 9.00 6.32 4.55
C PHE A 148 10.21 5.85 5.36
N ALA A 149 11.45 6.16 4.93
CA ALA A 149 12.67 5.67 5.59
C ALA A 149 12.74 6.05 7.07
N PHE A 150 12.25 7.23 7.45
CA PHE A 150 12.21 7.66 8.85
C PHE A 150 11.32 6.78 9.75
N GLU A 151 10.34 6.06 9.20
CA GLU A 151 9.52 5.12 9.98
C GLU A 151 10.33 3.93 10.49
N LEU A 152 11.48 3.64 9.86
CA LEU A 152 12.42 2.61 10.29
C LEU A 152 13.36 3.06 11.41
N MET A 153 13.41 4.36 11.72
CA MET A 153 14.22 4.85 12.82
C MET A 153 13.60 4.40 14.15
N PRO A 154 14.39 3.85 15.10
CA PRO A 154 13.85 3.45 16.40
C PRO A 154 13.27 4.63 17.19
N GLU A 155 12.28 4.35 18.05
CA GLU A 155 11.75 5.34 18.99
C GLU A 155 12.54 5.30 20.32
N GLY A 156 13.08 6.43 20.74
CA GLY A 156 13.79 6.55 22.01
C GLY A 156 14.99 5.60 22.15
N LYS A 157 14.96 4.73 23.17
CA LYS A 157 16.03 3.76 23.49
C LYS A 157 15.77 2.37 22.92
N GLU A 158 14.68 2.17 22.18
CA GLU A 158 14.39 0.86 21.59
C GLU A 158 15.43 0.50 20.54
N GLY A 159 15.82 -0.78 20.49
CA GLY A 159 16.73 -1.29 19.48
C GLY A 159 16.04 -1.41 18.11
N PHE A 160 16.84 -1.65 17.07
CA PHE A 160 16.33 -1.84 15.72
C PHE A 160 15.43 -3.09 15.62
N ASN A 161 14.18 -2.92 15.18
CA ASN A 161 13.22 -4.02 15.02
C ASN A 161 13.33 -4.63 13.61
N VAL A 162 14.00 -5.78 13.51
CA VAL A 162 14.20 -6.50 12.24
C VAL A 162 12.88 -6.96 11.59
N SER A 163 11.88 -7.33 12.38
CA SER A 163 10.57 -7.76 11.84
C SER A 163 9.87 -6.59 11.14
N LEU A 164 9.89 -5.40 11.74
CA LEU A 164 9.36 -4.18 11.11
C LEU A 164 10.09 -3.84 9.79
N LEU A 165 11.42 -3.99 9.75
CA LEU A 165 12.19 -3.78 8.52
C LEU A 165 11.75 -4.77 7.42
N LEU A 166 11.58 -6.05 7.76
CA LEU A 166 11.17 -7.07 6.81
C LEU A 166 9.75 -6.81 6.29
N ASP A 167 8.82 -6.41 7.15
CA ASP A 167 7.45 -6.09 6.75
C ASP A 167 7.39 -4.85 5.85
N PHE A 168 8.20 -3.84 6.17
CA PHE A 168 8.37 -2.65 5.33
C PHE A 168 8.95 -3.01 3.96
N ALA A 169 10.03 -3.79 3.92
CA ALA A 169 10.65 -4.24 2.67
C ALA A 169 9.69 -5.09 1.84
N ALA A 170 8.95 -6.01 2.46
CA ALA A 170 7.94 -6.83 1.80
C ALA A 170 6.83 -5.98 1.20
N SER A 171 6.31 -4.99 1.95
CA SER A 171 5.31 -4.03 1.46
C SER A 171 5.82 -3.24 0.26
N ALA A 172 7.04 -2.71 0.37
CA ALA A 172 7.66 -1.92 -0.69
C ALA A 172 7.82 -2.74 -1.97
N VAL A 173 8.30 -3.99 -1.88
CA VAL A 173 8.42 -4.91 -3.02
C VAL A 173 7.04 -5.21 -3.61
N LEU A 174 6.08 -5.61 -2.77
CA LEU A 174 4.74 -6.02 -3.20
C LEU A 174 4.03 -4.91 -3.99
N PHE A 175 3.95 -3.71 -3.42
CA PHE A 175 3.29 -2.58 -4.06
C PHE A 175 4.05 -2.08 -5.28
N SER A 176 5.39 -2.17 -5.29
CA SER A 176 6.18 -1.84 -6.48
C SER A 176 5.91 -2.80 -7.63
N VAL A 177 5.84 -4.11 -7.37
CA VAL A 177 5.50 -5.10 -8.39
C VAL A 177 4.10 -4.85 -8.93
N PHE A 178 3.10 -4.74 -8.04
CA PHE A 178 1.71 -4.48 -8.44
C PHE A 178 1.61 -3.22 -9.32
N PHE A 179 2.14 -2.11 -8.83
CA PHE A 179 1.95 -0.81 -9.49
C PHE A 179 2.72 -0.70 -10.81
N SER A 180 3.90 -1.33 -10.90
CA SER A 180 4.67 -1.39 -12.15
C SER A 180 3.93 -2.11 -13.29
N ARG A 181 3.00 -3.02 -12.97
CA ARG A 181 2.22 -3.80 -13.94
C ARG A 181 0.85 -3.19 -14.25
N VAL A 182 0.11 -2.76 -13.22
CA VAL A 182 -1.29 -2.34 -13.37
C VAL A 182 -1.42 -0.86 -13.76
N ASN A 183 -0.48 0.00 -13.35
CA ASN A 183 -0.41 1.44 -13.69
C ASN A 183 -1.72 2.25 -13.51
N ASN A 184 -2.68 1.74 -12.74
CA ASN A 184 -3.94 2.41 -12.44
C ASN A 184 -4.02 2.66 -10.93
N VAL A 185 -4.24 3.93 -10.56
CA VAL A 185 -4.18 4.36 -9.16
C VAL A 185 -5.37 3.87 -8.32
N TYR A 186 -6.54 3.67 -8.93
CA TYR A 186 -7.70 3.13 -8.23
C TYR A 186 -7.50 1.65 -7.89
N TYR A 187 -6.95 0.87 -8.82
CA TYR A 187 -6.63 -0.53 -8.53
C TYR A 187 -5.50 -0.65 -7.51
N LEU A 188 -4.51 0.26 -7.52
CA LEU A 188 -3.52 0.33 -6.45
C LEU A 188 -4.18 0.59 -5.10
N ALA A 189 -5.11 1.54 -5.03
CA ALA A 189 -5.81 1.87 -3.81
C ALA A 189 -6.59 0.68 -3.25
N VAL A 190 -7.41 0.03 -4.08
CA VAL A 190 -8.15 -1.18 -3.69
C VAL A 190 -7.19 -2.28 -3.23
N TYR A 191 -6.15 -2.55 -4.00
CA TYR A 191 -5.19 -3.62 -3.70
C TYR A 191 -4.43 -3.35 -2.39
N ALA A 192 -3.77 -2.20 -2.27
CA ALA A 192 -2.94 -1.86 -1.12
C ALA A 192 -3.77 -1.79 0.16
N PHE A 193 -4.95 -1.16 0.09
CA PHE A 193 -5.85 -1.10 1.23
C PHE A 193 -6.34 -2.49 1.62
N THR A 194 -6.83 -3.31 0.68
CA THR A 194 -7.34 -4.66 0.99
C THR A 194 -6.27 -5.55 1.61
N VAL A 195 -5.03 -5.55 1.09
CA VAL A 195 -3.92 -6.35 1.63
C VAL A 195 -3.61 -5.95 3.08
N LEU A 196 -3.47 -4.66 3.35
CA LEU A 196 -3.19 -4.17 4.71
C LEU A 196 -4.38 -4.40 5.65
N TRP A 197 -5.58 -4.06 5.19
CA TRP A 197 -6.83 -4.21 5.94
C TRP A 197 -7.08 -5.65 6.38
N SER A 198 -7.07 -6.59 5.42
CA SER A 198 -7.26 -8.01 5.71
C SER A 198 -6.18 -8.56 6.63
N HIS A 199 -4.92 -8.16 6.44
CA HIS A 199 -3.85 -8.59 7.32
C HIS A 199 -4.07 -8.14 8.76
N VAL A 200 -4.31 -6.84 8.94
CA VAL A 200 -4.47 -6.25 10.27
C VAL A 200 -5.72 -6.82 10.94
N LEU A 201 -6.86 -6.93 10.24
CA LEU A 201 -8.05 -7.55 10.80
C LEU A 201 -7.79 -8.98 11.30
N LEU A 202 -7.12 -9.81 10.49
CA LEU A 202 -6.94 -11.21 10.81
C LEU A 202 -5.86 -11.46 11.87
N PHE A 203 -4.73 -10.75 11.80
CA PHE A 203 -3.54 -11.08 12.60
C PHE A 203 -3.10 -10.00 13.59
N GLY A 204 -3.75 -8.84 13.58
CA GLY A 204 -3.42 -7.75 14.48
C GLY A 204 -2.33 -6.83 13.94
N SER A 205 -2.07 -5.75 14.69
CA SER A 205 -0.86 -4.96 14.53
C SER A 205 -0.50 -4.25 15.83
N LYS A 206 0.80 -4.16 16.10
CA LYS A 206 1.35 -3.38 17.22
C LYS A 206 1.70 -1.95 16.84
N THR A 207 1.61 -1.61 15.55
CA THR A 207 1.97 -0.29 15.06
C THR A 207 0.76 0.60 15.13
N GLU A 208 0.67 1.43 16.18
CA GLU A 208 -0.40 2.43 16.35
C GLU A 208 -0.66 3.22 15.06
N ALA A 209 0.40 3.67 14.38
CA ALA A 209 0.27 4.40 13.13
C ALA A 209 -0.47 3.60 12.04
N LEU A 210 -0.18 2.30 11.89
CA LEU A 210 -0.85 1.46 10.90
C LEU A 210 -2.31 1.20 11.28
N VAL A 211 -2.56 0.93 12.57
CA VAL A 211 -3.91 0.68 13.08
C VAL A 211 -4.76 1.94 12.92
N ASN A 212 -4.26 3.11 13.32
CA ASN A 212 -4.96 4.39 13.20
C ASN A 212 -5.10 4.87 11.75
N MET A 213 -4.24 4.41 10.84
CA MET A 213 -4.41 4.69 9.41
C MET A 213 -5.56 3.87 8.82
N LEU A 214 -5.64 2.59 9.17
CA LEU A 214 -6.65 1.68 8.62
C LEU A 214 -8.01 1.83 9.34
N LEU A 215 -7.98 1.89 10.67
CA LEU A 215 -9.15 2.02 11.55
C LEU A 215 -9.29 3.49 11.96
N ALA A 216 -10.50 4.04 11.86
CA ALA A 216 -10.80 5.43 12.21
C ALA A 216 -10.60 5.79 13.69
N LYS A 217 -10.49 4.78 14.55
CA LYS A 217 -10.45 4.93 16.01
C LYS A 217 -8.99 4.90 16.48
N ASN A 218 -8.70 5.70 17.50
CA ASN A 218 -7.36 5.84 18.07
C ASN A 218 -7.05 4.61 18.92
N TYR A 219 -6.56 3.57 18.28
CA TYR A 219 -6.14 2.32 18.89
C TYR A 219 -4.61 2.28 18.97
N ASN A 220 -4.07 2.06 20.16
CA ASN A 220 -2.63 1.90 20.34
C ASN A 220 -2.15 0.59 19.67
N THR A 221 -2.98 -0.45 19.72
CA THR A 221 -2.74 -1.76 19.12
C THR A 221 -4.06 -2.39 18.68
N TRP A 222 -4.00 -3.34 17.76
CA TRP A 222 -5.15 -4.16 17.36
C TRP A 222 -4.80 -5.64 17.53
N GLU A 223 -5.66 -6.37 18.23
CA GLU A 223 -5.60 -7.83 18.32
C GLU A 223 -6.44 -8.41 17.18
N GLY A 224 -5.81 -9.17 16.29
CA GLY A 224 -6.51 -9.78 15.15
C GLY A 224 -7.47 -10.88 15.59
N PHE A 225 -8.32 -11.33 14.66
CA PHE A 225 -9.24 -12.46 14.86
C PHE A 225 -8.56 -13.81 15.08
N PHE A 226 -7.28 -13.92 14.72
CA PHE A 226 -6.50 -15.14 14.88
C PHE A 226 -5.22 -14.85 15.67
N LEU A 227 -5.04 -15.60 16.74
CA LEU A 227 -3.75 -15.70 17.42
C LEU A 227 -2.94 -16.81 16.76
N VAL A 228 -1.75 -16.46 16.26
CA VAL A 228 -0.82 -17.46 15.71
C VAL A 228 -0.09 -18.14 16.86
N SER A 229 -0.51 -19.36 17.21
CA SER A 229 0.02 -20.15 18.33
C SER A 229 1.50 -20.54 18.13
N ILE A 230 1.96 -20.60 16.88
CA ILE A 230 3.36 -20.90 16.54
C ILE A 230 4.20 -19.62 16.65
N LYS A 231 4.89 -19.45 17.79
CA LYS A 231 5.71 -18.25 18.13
C LYS A 231 6.73 -17.85 17.05
N SER A 232 7.29 -18.81 16.31
CA SER A 232 8.24 -18.51 15.24
C SER A 232 7.55 -17.86 14.05
N LEU A 233 6.31 -18.25 13.72
CA LEU A 233 5.53 -17.72 12.61
C LEU A 233 4.84 -16.41 12.95
N SER A 234 4.48 -16.20 14.22
CA SER A 234 3.73 -15.00 14.65
C SER A 234 4.43 -13.67 14.33
N LYS A 235 5.77 -13.67 14.24
CA LYS A 235 6.59 -12.49 13.89
C LYS A 235 6.70 -12.24 12.38
N TYR A 236 6.31 -13.21 11.55
CA TYR A 236 6.49 -13.17 10.10
C TYR A 236 5.17 -13.37 9.36
N THR A 237 4.02 -13.21 10.02
CA THR A 237 2.70 -13.37 9.41
C THR A 237 2.50 -12.42 8.25
N PHE A 238 2.91 -11.14 8.38
CA PHE A 238 2.82 -10.17 7.29
C PHE A 238 3.77 -10.53 6.15
N LEU A 239 5.02 -10.89 6.45
CA LEU A 239 5.97 -11.35 5.44
C LEU A 239 5.43 -12.55 4.64
N LEU A 240 4.82 -13.54 5.29
CA LEU A 240 4.18 -14.69 4.65
C LEU A 240 2.99 -14.25 3.81
N HIS A 241 2.14 -13.37 4.35
CA HIS A 241 0.99 -12.83 3.64
C HIS A 241 1.39 -12.09 2.36
N ALA A 242 2.39 -11.22 2.45
CA ALA A 242 2.97 -10.50 1.32
C ALA A 242 3.65 -11.45 0.32
N GLY A 243 4.33 -12.49 0.80
CA GLY A 243 4.95 -13.53 -0.04
C GLY A 243 3.92 -14.30 -0.87
N ILE A 244 2.83 -14.76 -0.25
CA ILE A 244 1.73 -15.44 -0.96
C ILE A 244 1.08 -14.48 -1.97
N SER A 245 0.86 -13.21 -1.56
CA SER A 245 0.30 -12.20 -2.46
C SER A 245 1.21 -11.93 -3.66
N LEU A 246 2.52 -11.86 -3.45
CA LEU A 246 3.50 -11.68 -4.52
C LEU A 246 3.45 -12.86 -5.50
N ILE A 247 3.43 -14.10 -4.99
CA ILE A 247 3.33 -15.30 -5.83
C ILE A 247 2.07 -15.23 -6.69
N LEU A 248 0.91 -14.95 -6.09
CA LEU A 248 -0.35 -14.83 -6.82
C LEU A 248 -0.34 -13.71 -7.86
N LEU A 249 0.25 -12.55 -7.54
CA LEU A 249 0.45 -11.46 -8.50
C LEU A 249 1.31 -11.89 -9.69
N LEU A 250 2.37 -12.66 -9.45
CA LEU A 250 3.24 -13.14 -10.51
C LEU A 250 2.51 -14.10 -11.46
N PHE A 251 1.60 -14.93 -10.95
CA PHE A 251 0.83 -15.90 -11.74
C PHE A 251 -0.42 -15.32 -12.42
N MET A 252 -1.16 -14.42 -11.76
CA MET A 252 -2.42 -13.89 -12.27
C MET A 252 -2.27 -12.63 -13.15
N ILE A 253 -1.12 -11.94 -13.07
CA ILE A 253 -0.84 -10.75 -13.89
C ILE A 253 0.20 -11.09 -14.96
N VAL A 254 -0.20 -11.81 -16.02
CA VAL A 254 0.50 -11.87 -17.32
C VAL A 254 -0.56 -12.09 -18.43
N PRO A 255 -0.60 -11.35 -19.56
CA PRO A 255 0.16 -10.17 -19.97
C PRO A 255 -0.68 -8.89 -20.19
N THR A 256 0.00 -7.76 -20.11
CA THR A 256 -0.45 -6.43 -20.53
C THR A 256 -0.53 -6.34 -22.07
N SER A 257 -1.63 -6.78 -22.68
CA SER A 257 -1.90 -6.52 -24.10
C SER A 257 -2.34 -5.07 -24.40
N GLU A 258 -2.54 -4.23 -23.38
CA GLU A 258 -2.92 -2.82 -23.57
C GLU A 258 -1.72 -1.91 -23.94
N LYS A 259 -0.46 -2.34 -23.73
CA LYS A 259 0.72 -1.56 -24.17
C LYS A 259 0.92 -1.59 -25.69
N ASP A 260 0.57 -2.69 -26.35
CA ASP A 260 0.70 -2.81 -27.81
C ASP A 260 -0.38 -2.00 -28.55
N ASN A 261 -1.58 -1.90 -27.98
CA ASN A 261 -2.68 -1.15 -28.59
C ASN A 261 -2.51 0.38 -28.53
N PHE A 262 -1.82 0.91 -27.52
CA PHE A 262 -1.59 2.37 -27.43
C PHE A 262 -0.42 2.82 -28.32
N GLN A 263 0.64 2.01 -28.44
CA GLN A 263 1.71 2.28 -29.40
C GLN A 263 1.25 2.10 -30.86
N ALA A 264 0.41 1.09 -31.15
CA ALA A 264 -0.20 0.92 -32.47
C ALA A 264 -1.18 2.05 -32.85
N ALA A 265 -1.86 2.64 -31.87
CA ALA A 265 -2.76 3.77 -32.09
C ALA A 265 -2.02 5.10 -32.34
N GLU A 266 -0.78 5.25 -31.86
CA GLU A 266 0.07 6.40 -32.17
C GLU A 266 0.78 6.26 -33.52
N THR A 267 1.20 5.05 -33.93
CA THR A 267 1.74 4.81 -35.29
C THR A 267 0.67 4.95 -36.37
N ASN A 268 -0.58 4.52 -36.13
CA ASN A 268 -1.68 4.73 -37.09
C ASN A 268 -2.15 6.19 -37.19
N LYS A 269 -1.80 7.06 -36.24
CA LYS A 269 -2.10 8.50 -36.32
C LYS A 269 -1.01 9.31 -37.01
N MET A 270 0.21 8.80 -37.09
CA MET A 270 1.29 9.37 -37.90
C MET A 270 1.30 8.72 -39.28
N GLY A 271 0.20 8.88 -40.03
CA GLY A 271 0.12 8.46 -41.42
C GLY A 271 1.28 9.05 -42.21
N ILE A 272 2.33 8.25 -42.40
CA ILE A 272 3.34 8.45 -43.42
C ILE A 272 2.70 7.86 -44.67
N PRO A 273 2.30 8.69 -45.66
CA PRO A 273 1.87 8.16 -46.93
C PRO A 273 3.10 7.54 -47.60
N GLU A 274 3.10 6.23 -47.78
CA GLU A 274 4.03 5.56 -48.68
C GLU A 274 3.86 6.18 -50.08
N LYS A 275 4.95 6.74 -50.59
CA LYS A 275 5.14 7.06 -52.00
C LYS A 275 6.07 6.02 -52.61
#